data_AF-A0A939W578-F1
#
_entry.id   AF-A0A939W578-F1
#
_cell.length_a   1.000
_cell.length_b   1.000
_cell.length_c   1.000
_cell.angle_alpha   90.00
_cell.angle_beta   90.00
_cell.angle_gamma   90.00
#
_symmetry.space_group_name_H-M   'P 1'
#
loop_
_entity.id
_entity.type
_entity.pdbx_description
1 polymer ?
#
loop_
_entity_poly.entity_id
_entity_poly.type
_entity_poly.pdbx_seq_one_letter_code
_entity_poly.pdbx_strand_id
1 'polypeptide(L)'
;MNAAVIAVIKAALYKQETGPVNLTKEDLEELRAQTLVFLTADVREIACEDSVRSEIVQYAAKQMQKFSAYMKAQDDLTGLLTWDRIKPVIIKGTAAAMYYPEPSLRAMGDIDFLLYPNNGESFQKAEEILLSHGYTVRDDEEDSERHKAYVKDGISFEMHRVFALGDAAEEKEAEQIIAMAEPDRHRLETYGSHLFYTLPDPENGIVLLEHIAHHLFSGLGLRQITDWLMFVKTVMTDEFYEEKFRPLAERAGLLKLAKVATRIGELYFGAPKQDWCQDADEALCTELAELAAQAGNFGRNRKTSDRNATAVMNRKLSLSVLQKRGMKNWKAAQKHAVLRPFAWLYQSGRYIKKGISRRRDHSDGILQNYREHKSQSKLLAKLGLRSRR
;
A
#
# COMPACT_ATOMS: atom_id res chain seq x y z
N MET A 1 -0.82 -19.15 10.83
CA MET A 1 -1.22 -18.72 9.47
C MET A 1 -2.12 -19.78 8.86
N ASN A 2 -3.11 -19.40 8.07
CA ASN A 2 -4.03 -20.34 7.43
C ASN A 2 -3.31 -21.18 6.34
N ALA A 3 -3.45 -22.50 6.43
CA ALA A 3 -2.80 -23.44 5.52
C ALA A 3 -3.30 -23.34 4.06
N ALA A 4 -4.59 -23.06 3.86
CA ALA A 4 -5.19 -22.87 2.55
C ALA A 4 -4.64 -21.62 1.86
N VAL A 5 -4.54 -20.50 2.58
CA VAL A 5 -3.90 -19.26 2.09
C VAL A 5 -2.47 -19.51 1.64
N ILE A 6 -1.69 -20.24 2.47
CA ILE A 6 -0.31 -20.61 2.15
C ILE A 6 -0.24 -21.48 0.89
N ALA A 7 -1.13 -22.49 0.77
CA ALA A 7 -1.16 -23.38 -0.38
C ALA A 7 -1.48 -22.62 -1.68
N VAL A 8 -2.42 -21.68 -1.64
CA VAL A 8 -2.72 -20.80 -2.78
C VAL A 8 -1.50 -19.97 -3.18
N ILE A 9 -0.78 -19.37 -2.23
CA ILE A 9 0.43 -18.60 -2.52
C ILE A 9 1.50 -19.48 -3.18
N LYS A 10 1.78 -20.66 -2.61
CA LYS A 10 2.75 -21.63 -3.15
C LYS A 10 2.41 -22.05 -4.57
N ALA A 11 1.16 -22.44 -4.82
CA ALA A 11 0.71 -22.90 -6.11
C ALA A 11 0.69 -21.77 -7.15
N ALA A 12 0.10 -20.62 -6.83
CA ALA A 12 -0.09 -19.53 -7.78
C ALA A 12 1.22 -18.79 -8.09
N LEU A 13 1.98 -18.38 -7.06
CA LEU A 13 3.15 -17.51 -7.23
C LEU A 13 4.44 -18.27 -7.53
N TYR A 14 4.60 -19.47 -6.95
CA TYR A 14 5.82 -20.27 -7.09
C TYR A 14 5.65 -21.51 -7.96
N LYS A 15 4.44 -21.74 -8.49
CA LYS A 15 4.13 -22.89 -9.36
C LYS A 15 4.52 -24.24 -8.72
N GLN A 16 4.49 -24.30 -7.39
CA GLN A 16 4.78 -25.55 -6.69
C GLN A 16 3.63 -26.53 -6.94
N GLU A 17 3.98 -27.79 -7.17
CA GLU A 17 3.00 -28.87 -7.20
C GLU A 17 2.43 -29.07 -5.79
N THR A 18 1.31 -28.41 -5.54
CA THR A 18 0.43 -28.77 -4.44
C THR A 18 -0.55 -29.79 -4.99
N GLY A 19 -0.87 -30.84 -4.23
CA GLY A 19 -2.10 -31.60 -4.51
C GLY A 19 -3.34 -30.68 -4.47
N PRO A 20 -4.56 -31.22 -4.57
CA PRO A 20 -5.77 -30.41 -4.55
C PRO A 20 -5.80 -29.44 -3.37
N VAL A 21 -5.91 -28.14 -3.65
CA VAL A 21 -6.03 -27.10 -2.63
C VAL A 21 -7.48 -27.08 -2.17
N ASN A 22 -7.72 -27.53 -0.94
CA ASN A 22 -9.04 -27.50 -0.34
C ASN A 22 -9.35 -26.07 0.12
N LEU A 23 -10.44 -25.47 -0.38
CA LEU A 23 -10.87 -24.12 0.00
C LEU A 23 -12.29 -24.15 0.56
N THR A 24 -12.45 -23.66 1.79
CA THR A 24 -13.77 -23.35 2.36
C THR A 24 -14.16 -21.89 2.05
N LYS A 25 -15.37 -21.52 2.47
CA LYS A 25 -15.83 -20.13 2.38
C LYS A 25 -15.00 -19.20 3.29
N GLU A 26 -14.65 -19.65 4.49
CA GLU A 26 -13.80 -18.90 5.43
C GLU A 26 -12.40 -18.64 4.85
N ASP A 27 -11.81 -19.63 4.18
CA ASP A 27 -10.52 -19.48 3.51
C ASP A 27 -10.59 -18.42 2.40
N LEU A 28 -11.69 -18.42 1.64
CA LEU A 28 -11.94 -17.42 0.60
C LEU A 28 -12.10 -16.01 1.19
N GLU A 29 -12.79 -15.88 2.33
CA GLU A 29 -12.93 -14.61 3.05
C GLU A 29 -11.59 -14.10 3.58
N GLU A 30 -10.74 -14.98 4.11
CA GLU A 30 -9.38 -14.63 4.53
C GLU A 30 -8.51 -14.17 3.35
N LEU A 31 -8.53 -14.92 2.23
CA LEU A 31 -7.86 -14.53 0.99
C LEU A 31 -8.34 -13.16 0.49
N ARG A 32 -9.64 -12.85 0.61
CA ARG A 32 -10.20 -11.53 0.26
C ARG A 32 -9.71 -10.44 1.20
N ALA A 33 -9.69 -10.69 2.51
CA ALA A 33 -9.17 -9.75 3.50
C ALA A 33 -7.69 -9.45 3.26
N GLN A 34 -6.92 -10.45 2.83
CA GLN A 34 -5.52 -10.32 2.44
C GLN A 34 -5.30 -9.79 1.02
N THR A 35 -6.38 -9.58 0.25
CA THR A 35 -6.35 -9.18 -1.17
C THR A 35 -5.54 -10.13 -2.07
N LEU A 36 -5.59 -11.43 -1.76
CA LEU A 36 -4.94 -12.51 -2.49
C LEU A 36 -5.94 -13.48 -3.15
N VAL A 37 -7.25 -13.27 -2.98
CA VAL A 37 -8.30 -14.14 -3.54
C VAL A 37 -8.17 -14.40 -5.04
N PHE A 38 -7.66 -13.44 -5.79
CA PHE A 38 -7.53 -13.56 -7.24
C PHE A 38 -6.47 -14.58 -7.66
N LEU A 39 -5.49 -14.87 -6.81
CA LEU A 39 -4.47 -15.89 -7.06
C LEU A 39 -5.07 -17.29 -7.18
N THR A 40 -6.27 -17.52 -6.63
CA THR A 40 -6.97 -18.80 -6.79
C THR A 40 -7.27 -19.16 -8.24
N ALA A 41 -7.35 -18.17 -9.14
CA ALA A 41 -7.56 -18.41 -10.57
C ALA A 41 -6.38 -19.12 -11.25
N ASP A 42 -5.19 -19.05 -10.65
CA ASP A 42 -3.94 -19.62 -11.17
C ASP A 42 -3.55 -20.91 -10.44
N VAL A 43 -4.43 -21.42 -9.57
CA VAL A 43 -4.26 -22.70 -8.89
C VAL A 43 -4.89 -23.79 -9.74
N ARG A 44 -4.08 -24.78 -10.14
CA ARG A 44 -4.47 -25.83 -11.08
C ARG A 44 -5.63 -26.70 -10.58
N GLU A 45 -5.58 -27.10 -9.31
CA GLU A 45 -6.57 -28.01 -8.72
C GLU A 45 -7.09 -27.43 -7.40
N ILE A 46 -8.34 -26.94 -7.42
CA ILE A 46 -9.07 -26.49 -6.24
C ILE A 46 -10.21 -27.46 -5.94
N ALA A 47 -10.21 -28.02 -4.73
CA ALA A 47 -11.31 -28.79 -4.17
C ALA A 47 -12.17 -27.88 -3.27
N CYS A 48 -13.41 -27.61 -3.67
CA CYS A 48 -14.33 -26.74 -2.96
C CYS A 48 -15.77 -27.00 -3.38
N GLU A 49 -16.72 -26.50 -2.60
CA GLU A 49 -18.15 -26.49 -2.97
C GLU A 49 -18.42 -25.60 -4.20
N ASP A 50 -19.51 -25.88 -4.92
CA ASP A 50 -19.89 -25.14 -6.12
C ASP A 50 -20.13 -23.64 -5.86
N SER A 51 -20.57 -23.29 -4.65
CA SER A 51 -20.76 -21.92 -4.19
C SER A 51 -19.43 -21.15 -4.14
N VAL A 52 -18.40 -21.75 -3.53
CA VAL A 52 -17.03 -21.22 -3.43
C VAL A 52 -16.39 -21.13 -4.82
N ARG A 53 -16.56 -22.17 -5.65
CA ARG A 53 -16.06 -22.18 -7.03
C ARG A 53 -16.65 -21.03 -7.85
N SER A 54 -17.95 -20.79 -7.71
CA SER A 54 -18.63 -19.69 -8.40
C SER A 54 -18.09 -18.32 -7.96
N GLU A 55 -17.83 -18.13 -6.66
CA GLU A 55 -17.22 -16.90 -6.15
C GLU A 55 -15.80 -16.67 -6.69
N ILE A 56 -14.95 -17.72 -6.72
CA ILE A 56 -13.60 -17.66 -7.27
C ILE A 56 -13.62 -17.14 -8.71
N VAL A 57 -14.46 -17.72 -9.57
CA VAL A 57 -14.60 -17.31 -10.98
C VAL A 57 -15.05 -15.85 -11.08
N GLN A 58 -16.00 -15.43 -10.24
CA GLN A 58 -16.46 -14.04 -10.23
C GLN A 58 -15.38 -13.05 -9.79
N TYR A 59 -14.58 -13.39 -8.77
CA TYR A 59 -13.48 -12.53 -8.32
C TYR A 59 -12.40 -12.42 -9.40
N ALA A 60 -12.02 -13.53 -10.02
CA ALA A 60 -11.04 -13.56 -11.10
C ALA A 60 -11.47 -12.67 -12.28
N ALA A 61 -12.72 -12.83 -12.74
CA ALA A 61 -13.26 -12.03 -13.84
C ALA A 61 -13.28 -10.52 -13.52
N LYS A 62 -13.76 -10.15 -12.32
CA LYS A 62 -13.77 -8.75 -11.87
C LYS A 62 -12.36 -8.16 -11.78
N GLN A 63 -11.39 -8.95 -11.32
CA GLN A 63 -10.02 -8.50 -11.20
C GLN A 63 -9.36 -8.32 -12.56
N MET A 64 -9.58 -9.22 -13.52
CA MET A 64 -9.07 -9.06 -14.89
C MET A 64 -9.66 -7.81 -15.56
N GLN A 65 -10.96 -7.56 -15.39
CA GLN A 65 -11.59 -6.32 -15.87
C GLN A 65 -10.98 -5.09 -15.20
N LYS A 66 -10.80 -5.12 -13.87
CA LYS A 66 -10.18 -4.04 -13.13
C LYS A 66 -8.75 -3.79 -13.59
N PHE A 67 -7.95 -4.83 -13.76
CA PHE A 67 -6.58 -4.73 -14.24
C PHE A 67 -6.52 -4.06 -15.61
N SER A 68 -7.34 -4.49 -16.57
CA SER A 68 -7.41 -3.87 -17.90
C SER A 68 -7.80 -2.38 -17.84
N ALA A 69 -8.79 -2.02 -17.00
CA ALA A 69 -9.18 -0.63 -16.80
C ALA A 69 -8.03 0.21 -16.21
N TYR A 70 -7.26 -0.34 -15.28
CA TYR A 70 -6.11 0.34 -14.67
C TYR A 70 -4.96 0.53 -15.65
N MET A 71 -4.65 -0.49 -16.48
CA MET A 71 -3.64 -0.37 -17.52
C MET A 71 -4.00 0.73 -18.53
N LYS A 72 -5.26 0.76 -18.98
CA LYS A 72 -5.75 1.84 -19.84
C LYS A 72 -5.66 3.22 -19.17
N ALA A 73 -6.10 3.33 -17.92
CA ALA A 73 -6.09 4.58 -17.18
C ALA A 73 -4.66 5.12 -16.99
N GLN A 74 -3.68 4.22 -16.88
CA GLN A 74 -2.27 4.55 -16.78
C GLN A 74 -1.65 4.96 -18.12
N ASP A 75 -2.05 4.34 -19.22
CA ASP A 75 -1.68 4.80 -20.57
C ASP A 75 -2.21 6.22 -20.81
N ASP A 76 -3.48 6.47 -20.47
CA ASP A 76 -4.10 7.79 -20.62
C ASP A 76 -3.36 8.83 -19.77
N LEU A 77 -3.02 8.52 -18.51
CA LEU A 77 -2.20 9.38 -17.65
C LEU A 77 -0.81 9.66 -18.26
N THR A 78 -0.15 8.61 -18.75
CA THR A 78 1.19 8.69 -19.33
C THR A 78 1.17 9.55 -20.58
N GLY A 79 0.22 9.35 -21.48
CA GLY A 79 0.06 10.15 -22.70
C GLY A 79 -0.21 11.63 -22.39
N LEU A 80 -1.08 11.92 -21.43
CA LEU A 80 -1.41 13.30 -21.04
C LEU A 80 -0.20 14.06 -20.50
N LEU A 81 0.56 13.47 -19.58
CA LEU A 81 1.65 14.18 -18.91
C LEU A 81 2.92 14.25 -19.79
N THR A 82 3.22 13.19 -20.54
CA THR A 82 4.43 13.15 -21.38
C THR A 82 4.37 14.13 -22.55
N TRP A 83 3.17 14.42 -23.07
CA TRP A 83 2.96 15.49 -24.07
C TRP A 83 3.52 16.84 -23.59
N ASP A 84 3.42 17.09 -22.29
CA ASP A 84 3.87 18.30 -21.63
C ASP A 84 5.28 18.21 -21.02
N ARG A 85 6.05 17.18 -21.41
CA ARG A 85 7.41 16.86 -20.94
C ARG A 85 7.48 16.54 -19.45
N ILE A 86 6.36 16.14 -18.84
CA ILE A 86 6.31 15.64 -17.47
C ILE A 86 6.18 14.12 -17.54
N LYS A 87 7.18 13.41 -17.04
CA LYS A 87 7.17 11.94 -17.05
C LYS A 87 6.55 11.40 -15.75
N PRO A 88 5.37 10.76 -15.78
CA PRO A 88 4.86 10.03 -14.63
C PRO A 88 5.61 8.69 -14.51
N VAL A 89 6.02 8.36 -13.29
CA VAL A 89 6.75 7.14 -12.96
C VAL A 89 5.96 6.38 -11.91
N ILE A 90 5.53 5.17 -12.26
CA ILE A 90 4.68 4.33 -11.43
C ILE A 90 5.53 3.57 -10.43
N ILE A 91 5.14 3.60 -9.16
CA ILE A 91 5.96 3.09 -8.05
C ILE A 91 5.33 1.91 -7.30
N LYS A 92 4.05 1.64 -7.52
CA LYS A 92 3.30 0.50 -6.93
C LYS A 92 2.28 0.01 -7.93
N GLY A 93 1.31 -0.77 -7.48
CA GLY A 93 0.16 -1.09 -8.33
C GLY A 93 0.58 -1.99 -9.47
N THR A 94 0.51 -1.45 -10.68
CA THR A 94 0.93 -2.10 -11.93
C THR A 94 2.43 -2.38 -11.96
N ALA A 95 3.26 -1.48 -11.41
CA ALA A 95 4.71 -1.70 -11.33
C ALA A 95 5.06 -2.96 -10.52
N ALA A 96 4.39 -3.18 -9.39
CA ALA A 96 4.55 -4.40 -8.60
C ALA A 96 3.93 -5.62 -9.28
N ALA A 97 2.81 -5.43 -10.01
CA ALA A 97 2.13 -6.51 -10.73
C ALA A 97 3.02 -7.15 -11.80
N MET A 98 3.93 -6.39 -12.43
CA MET A 98 4.83 -6.92 -13.48
C MET A 98 5.78 -8.01 -12.96
N TYR A 99 5.99 -8.12 -11.65
CA TYR A 99 6.81 -9.20 -11.07
C TYR A 99 6.03 -10.51 -10.83
N TYR A 100 4.70 -10.48 -10.96
CA TYR A 100 3.87 -11.66 -10.73
C TYR A 100 3.88 -12.58 -11.97
N PRO A 101 3.76 -13.91 -11.80
CA PRO A 101 3.63 -14.83 -12.94
C PRO A 101 2.47 -14.49 -13.87
N GLU A 102 1.34 -14.08 -13.30
CA GLU A 102 0.21 -13.50 -14.03
C GLU A 102 -0.10 -12.11 -13.44
N PRO A 103 0.39 -11.02 -14.08
CA PRO A 103 0.20 -9.66 -13.58
C PRO A 103 -1.26 -9.28 -13.33
N SER A 104 -2.18 -9.81 -14.16
CA SER A 104 -3.61 -9.46 -14.05
C SER A 104 -4.26 -9.95 -12.76
N LEU A 105 -3.68 -10.95 -12.08
CA LEU A 105 -4.19 -11.49 -10.81
C LEU A 105 -3.67 -10.76 -9.58
N ARG A 106 -2.78 -9.77 -9.72
CA ARG A 106 -2.36 -8.91 -8.61
C ARG A 106 -3.46 -7.90 -8.27
N ALA A 107 -3.97 -7.92 -7.04
CA ALA A 107 -5.04 -7.02 -6.61
C ALA A 107 -4.70 -5.53 -6.79
N MET A 108 -5.49 -4.80 -7.58
CA MET A 108 -5.24 -3.38 -7.88
C MET A 108 -5.77 -2.43 -6.80
N GLY A 109 -4.91 -1.50 -6.37
CA GLY A 109 -5.19 -0.44 -5.39
C GLY A 109 -5.40 0.90 -6.09
N ASP A 110 -4.74 1.96 -5.65
CA ASP A 110 -4.67 3.25 -6.35
C ASP A 110 -3.53 3.21 -7.40
N ILE A 111 -3.47 4.19 -8.31
CA ILE A 111 -2.33 4.41 -9.22
C ILE A 111 -1.40 5.42 -8.55
N ASP A 112 -0.37 4.93 -7.86
CA ASP A 112 0.67 5.73 -7.23
C ASP A 112 1.77 6.10 -8.25
N PHE A 113 2.07 7.39 -8.38
CA PHE A 113 3.14 7.84 -9.28
C PHE A 113 3.89 9.07 -8.78
N LEU A 114 5.16 9.15 -9.18
CA LEU A 114 6.03 10.33 -9.05
C LEU A 114 6.07 11.08 -10.38
N LEU A 115 6.39 12.37 -10.32
CA LEU A 115 6.63 13.19 -11.51
C LEU A 115 8.12 13.40 -11.73
N TYR A 116 8.56 13.40 -12.98
CA TYR A 116 9.91 13.78 -13.35
C TYR A 116 9.87 14.86 -14.44
N PRO A 117 10.44 16.06 -14.19
CA PRO A 117 11.19 16.44 -12.98
C PRO A 117 10.29 16.58 -11.73
N ASN A 118 10.77 16.09 -10.58
CA ASN A 118 10.02 16.14 -9.32
C ASN A 118 10.19 17.51 -8.65
N ASN A 119 9.40 18.48 -9.06
CA ASN A 119 9.42 19.84 -8.52
C ASN A 119 8.02 20.46 -8.49
N GLY A 120 7.89 21.61 -7.82
CA GLY A 120 6.62 22.31 -7.66
C GLY A 120 5.97 22.76 -8.97
N GLU A 121 6.77 23.11 -9.98
CA GLU A 121 6.28 23.53 -11.30
C GLU A 121 5.62 22.35 -12.04
N SER A 122 6.31 21.21 -12.12
CA SER A 122 5.74 19.97 -12.68
C SER A 122 4.49 19.56 -11.94
N PHE A 123 4.48 19.69 -10.61
CA PHE A 123 3.33 19.31 -9.79
C PHE A 123 2.11 20.20 -10.07
N GLN A 124 2.31 21.52 -10.15
CA GLN A 124 1.25 22.46 -10.49
C GLN A 124 0.73 22.22 -11.91
N LYS A 125 1.64 22.07 -12.88
CA LYS A 125 1.27 21.83 -14.28
C LYS A 125 0.54 20.50 -14.46
N ALA A 126 0.99 19.44 -13.80
CA ALA A 126 0.30 18.16 -13.81
C ALA A 126 -1.10 18.26 -13.18
N GLU A 127 -1.26 18.99 -12.07
CA GLU A 127 -2.58 19.26 -11.51
C GLU A 127 -3.52 19.96 -12.51
N GLU A 128 -3.06 21.02 -13.17
CA GLU A 128 -3.84 21.74 -14.18
C GLU A 128 -4.25 20.84 -15.35
N ILE A 129 -3.34 19.98 -15.82
CA ILE A 129 -3.61 18.98 -16.87
C ILE A 129 -4.65 17.97 -16.40
N LEU A 130 -4.49 17.39 -15.20
CA LEU A 130 -5.43 16.41 -14.66
C LEU A 130 -6.84 17.01 -14.53
N LEU A 131 -6.96 18.20 -13.91
CA LEU A 131 -8.25 18.86 -13.71
C LEU A 131 -8.93 19.22 -15.03
N SER A 132 -8.17 19.70 -16.03
CA SER A 132 -8.72 20.02 -17.35
C SER A 132 -9.16 18.77 -18.16
N HIS A 133 -8.66 17.59 -17.81
CA HIS A 133 -8.98 16.31 -18.47
C HIS A 133 -9.94 15.42 -17.65
N GLY A 134 -10.75 16.04 -16.79
CA GLY A 134 -11.86 15.39 -16.10
C GLY A 134 -11.47 14.60 -14.86
N TYR A 135 -10.24 14.73 -14.38
CA TYR A 135 -9.89 14.23 -13.05
C TYR A 135 -10.46 15.19 -12.00
N THR A 136 -10.93 14.63 -10.89
CA THR A 136 -11.44 15.40 -9.75
C THR A 136 -10.57 15.18 -8.52
N VAL A 137 -10.34 16.22 -7.72
CA VAL A 137 -9.64 16.06 -6.44
C VAL A 137 -10.45 15.14 -5.53
N ARG A 138 -9.79 14.16 -4.94
CA ARG A 138 -10.42 13.20 -4.05
C ARG A 138 -10.81 13.86 -2.72
N ASP A 139 -12.11 13.97 -2.46
CA ASP A 139 -12.68 14.76 -1.35
C ASP A 139 -12.41 14.19 0.06
N ASP A 140 -12.11 12.89 0.18
CA ASP A 140 -11.86 12.18 1.44
C ASP A 140 -10.38 12.21 1.88
N GLU A 141 -9.47 12.62 0.99
CA GLU A 141 -8.07 12.87 1.32
C GLU A 141 -7.75 14.36 1.23
N GLU A 142 -7.26 14.92 2.34
CA GLU A 142 -6.67 16.26 2.31
C GLU A 142 -5.36 16.17 1.54
N ASP A 143 -5.10 17.14 0.66
CA ASP A 143 -3.79 17.38 0.07
C ASP A 143 -2.74 17.34 1.19
N SER A 144 -1.88 16.33 1.14
CA SER A 144 -0.94 16.01 2.21
C SER A 144 0.47 16.35 1.78
N GLU A 145 1.41 16.34 2.72
CA GLU A 145 2.82 16.51 2.40
C GLU A 145 3.34 15.36 1.50
N ARG A 146 2.75 14.16 1.56
CA ARG A 146 3.12 13.01 0.69
C ARG A 146 2.62 13.17 -0.72
N HIS A 147 1.32 13.37 -0.88
CA HIS A 147 0.67 13.25 -2.17
C HIS A 147 -0.63 14.04 -2.22
N LYS A 148 -1.09 14.22 -3.46
CA LYS A 148 -2.43 14.72 -3.78
C LYS A 148 -3.18 13.65 -4.57
N ALA A 149 -4.37 13.31 -4.10
CA ALA A 149 -5.18 12.26 -4.70
C ALA A 149 -6.25 12.83 -5.65
N TYR A 150 -6.42 12.14 -6.77
CA TYR A 150 -7.42 12.42 -7.80
C TYR A 150 -8.23 11.18 -8.10
N VAL A 151 -9.44 11.36 -8.63
CA VAL A 151 -10.31 10.28 -9.12
C VAL A 151 -10.78 10.59 -10.52
N LYS A 152 -10.75 9.57 -11.39
CA LYS A 152 -11.38 9.57 -12.72
C LYS A 152 -11.92 8.18 -13.02
N ASP A 153 -13.15 8.10 -13.52
CA ASP A 153 -13.83 6.84 -13.87
C ASP A 153 -13.82 5.78 -12.75
N GLY A 154 -13.88 6.23 -11.50
CA GLY A 154 -13.85 5.38 -10.30
C GLY A 154 -12.46 4.84 -9.94
N ILE A 155 -11.41 5.26 -10.64
CA ILE A 155 -10.01 4.90 -10.37
C ILE A 155 -9.34 6.06 -9.63
N SER A 156 -8.66 5.74 -8.54
CA SER A 156 -7.87 6.70 -7.78
C SER A 156 -6.45 6.81 -8.33
N PHE A 157 -5.91 8.02 -8.29
CA PHE A 157 -4.56 8.38 -8.70
C PHE A 157 -3.92 9.17 -7.58
N GLU A 158 -2.75 8.74 -7.11
CA GLU A 158 -1.99 9.43 -6.07
C GLU A 158 -0.72 10.01 -6.68
N MET A 159 -0.71 11.33 -6.86
CA MET A 159 0.44 12.07 -7.34
C MET A 159 1.34 12.39 -6.15
N HIS A 160 2.40 11.59 -5.98
CA HIS A 160 3.34 11.70 -4.87
C HIS A 160 4.36 12.81 -5.12
N ARG A 161 4.60 13.61 -4.07
CA ARG A 161 5.67 14.60 -3.94
C ARG A 161 6.91 13.96 -3.33
N VAL A 162 6.67 13.18 -2.28
CA VAL A 162 7.65 12.41 -1.52
C VAL A 162 7.00 11.09 -1.14
N PHE A 163 7.78 10.03 -1.18
CA PHE A 163 7.30 8.69 -0.88
C PHE A 163 7.50 8.33 0.60
N ALA A 164 8.71 8.56 1.12
CA ALA A 164 9.08 8.25 2.50
C ALA A 164 9.06 9.52 3.37
N LEU A 165 7.96 9.79 4.08
CA LEU A 165 7.99 10.79 5.16
C LEU A 165 8.49 10.19 6.46
N GLY A 166 9.44 10.89 7.04
CA GLY A 166 9.94 10.69 8.39
C GLY A 166 11.06 11.66 8.74
N ASP A 167 11.27 11.89 10.03
CA ASP A 167 12.31 12.81 10.53
C ASP A 167 13.66 12.11 10.70
N ALA A 168 13.66 10.77 10.75
CA ALA A 168 14.86 9.96 10.92
C ALA A 168 15.80 10.12 9.73
N ALA A 169 17.11 9.99 9.97
CA ALA A 169 18.12 10.11 8.92
C ALA A 169 17.91 9.04 7.85
N GLU A 170 17.61 7.82 8.29
CA GLU A 170 17.39 6.64 7.45
C GLU A 170 16.14 6.81 6.55
N GLU A 171 15.08 7.44 7.05
CA GLU A 171 13.86 7.73 6.29
C GLU A 171 14.09 8.83 5.24
N LYS A 172 14.92 9.83 5.59
CA LYS A 172 15.38 10.86 4.64
C LYS A 172 16.28 10.29 3.57
N GLU A 173 17.16 9.36 3.93
CA GLU A 173 17.99 8.62 2.96
C GLU A 173 17.12 7.79 2.01
N ALA A 174 16.09 7.10 2.52
CA ALA A 174 15.14 6.37 1.67
C ALA A 174 14.46 7.29 0.65
N GLU A 175 13.98 8.46 1.10
CA GLU A 175 13.41 9.46 0.20
C GLU A 175 14.43 9.99 -0.82
N GLN A 176 15.65 10.29 -0.38
CA GLN A 176 16.71 10.75 -1.28
C GLN A 176 17.06 9.71 -2.34
N ILE A 177 17.14 8.43 -1.98
CA ILE A 177 17.39 7.34 -2.92
C ILE A 177 16.31 7.31 -4.01
N ILE A 178 15.04 7.45 -3.62
CA ILE A 178 13.91 7.46 -4.56
C ILE A 178 13.92 8.73 -5.42
N ALA A 179 14.11 9.90 -4.81
CA ALA A 179 14.10 11.20 -5.48
C ALA A 179 15.28 11.39 -6.44
N MET A 180 16.44 10.81 -6.13
CA MET A 180 17.65 10.86 -6.95
C MET A 180 17.73 9.74 -8.00
N ALA A 181 16.67 8.93 -8.17
CA ALA A 181 16.58 8.00 -9.28
C ALA A 181 16.73 8.78 -10.60
N GLU A 182 17.82 8.51 -11.32
CA GLU A 182 18.14 9.27 -12.52
C GLU A 182 17.10 8.98 -13.62
N PRO A 183 16.53 10.01 -14.28
CA PRO A 183 15.45 9.81 -15.23
C PRO A 183 15.79 8.88 -16.41
N ASP A 184 17.05 8.80 -16.82
CA ASP A 184 17.55 7.92 -17.88
C ASP A 184 17.62 6.44 -17.45
N ARG A 185 17.74 6.16 -16.16
CA ARG A 185 17.70 4.81 -15.59
C ARG A 185 16.28 4.28 -15.37
N HIS A 186 15.26 5.12 -15.55
CA HIS A 186 13.86 4.68 -15.41
C HIS A 186 13.55 3.60 -16.42
N ARG A 187 12.90 2.55 -15.94
CA ARG A 187 12.53 1.41 -16.77
C ARG A 187 11.24 1.72 -17.53
N LEU A 188 11.18 1.25 -18.76
CA LEU A 188 9.98 1.28 -19.58
C LEU A 188 9.35 -0.11 -19.55
N GLU A 189 8.22 -0.24 -18.85
CA GLU A 189 7.47 -1.48 -18.75
C GLU A 189 6.47 -1.62 -19.89
N THR A 190 6.37 -2.84 -20.41
CA THR A 190 5.41 -3.21 -21.46
C THR A 190 4.57 -4.39 -21.02
N TYR A 191 3.25 -4.29 -21.17
CA TYR A 191 2.34 -5.42 -21.03
C TYR A 191 1.29 -5.39 -22.14
N GLY A 192 1.40 -6.32 -23.09
CA GLY A 192 0.62 -6.25 -24.32
C GLY A 192 0.92 -4.96 -25.08
N SER A 193 -0.11 -4.12 -25.30
CA SER A 193 0.02 -2.80 -25.94
C SER A 193 0.22 -1.65 -24.96
N HIS A 194 0.19 -1.92 -23.66
CA HIS A 194 0.28 -0.91 -22.61
C HIS A 194 1.74 -0.58 -22.27
N LEU A 195 2.00 0.69 -21.97
CA LEU A 195 3.35 1.21 -21.79
C LEU A 195 3.41 2.23 -20.65
N PHE A 196 4.35 2.05 -19.71
CA PHE A 196 4.52 2.99 -18.61
C PHE A 196 5.93 2.98 -18.05
N TYR A 197 6.31 4.07 -17.38
CA TYR A 197 7.61 4.16 -16.72
C TYR A 197 7.54 3.70 -15.27
N THR A 198 8.59 3.03 -14.81
CA THR A 198 8.79 2.65 -13.40
C THR A 198 10.19 3.10 -12.94
N LEU A 199 10.39 3.10 -11.62
CA LEU A 199 11.71 3.34 -11.06
C LEU A 199 12.70 2.25 -11.48
N PRO A 200 14.01 2.54 -11.53
CA PRO A 200 15.00 1.48 -11.64
C PRO A 200 14.85 0.51 -10.45
N ASP A 201 15.21 -0.75 -10.67
CA ASP A 201 14.92 -1.81 -9.70
C ASP A 201 15.48 -1.58 -8.29
N PRO A 202 16.71 -1.07 -8.08
CA PRO A 202 17.21 -0.83 -6.73
C PRO A 202 16.33 0.14 -5.93
N GLU A 203 15.92 1.25 -6.55
CA GLU A 203 15.04 2.25 -5.97
C GLU A 203 13.62 1.74 -5.80
N ASN A 204 13.11 0.95 -6.75
CA ASN A 204 11.80 0.31 -6.63
C ASN A 204 11.75 -0.72 -5.47
N GLY A 205 12.86 -1.44 -5.23
CA GLY A 205 12.99 -2.31 -4.06
C GLY A 205 12.87 -1.53 -2.73
N ILE A 206 13.45 -0.33 -2.66
CA ILE A 206 13.30 0.57 -1.50
C ILE A 206 11.83 0.99 -1.34
N VAL A 207 11.14 1.35 -2.44
CA VAL A 207 9.71 1.68 -2.41
C VAL A 207 8.86 0.53 -1.83
N LEU A 208 9.12 -0.72 -2.24
CA LEU A 208 8.37 -1.87 -1.73
C LEU A 208 8.61 -2.11 -0.23
N LEU A 209 9.84 -1.95 0.25
CA LEU A 209 10.16 -2.07 1.68
C LEU A 209 9.58 -0.93 2.51
N GLU A 210 9.68 0.30 2.02
CA GLU A 210 9.04 1.48 2.60
C GLU A 210 7.52 1.32 2.69
N HIS A 211 6.91 0.67 1.70
CA HIS A 211 5.49 0.34 1.69
C HIS A 211 5.12 -0.68 2.78
N ILE A 212 5.93 -1.72 2.98
CA ILE A 212 5.78 -2.65 4.12
C ILE A 212 5.92 -1.88 5.44
N ALA A 213 7.00 -1.10 5.59
CA ALA A 213 7.31 -0.34 6.80
C ALA A 213 6.17 0.62 7.18
N HIS A 214 5.60 1.33 6.20
CA HIS A 214 4.46 2.22 6.41
C HIS A 214 3.22 1.46 6.91
N HIS A 215 2.97 0.25 6.38
CA HIS A 215 1.80 -0.53 6.75
C HIS A 215 1.94 -1.31 8.07
N LEU A 216 3.14 -1.40 8.66
CA LEU A 216 3.31 -1.99 9.99
C LEU A 216 2.40 -1.34 11.04
N PHE A 217 2.06 -0.06 10.90
CA PHE A 217 1.11 0.65 11.77
C PHE A 217 -0.34 0.58 11.29
N SER A 218 -0.57 0.83 10.00
CA SER A 218 -1.92 0.99 9.44
C SER A 218 -2.61 -0.32 9.06
N GLY A 219 -1.88 -1.45 9.13
CA GLY A 219 -2.38 -2.80 8.91
C GLY A 219 -1.70 -3.45 7.72
N LEU A 220 -0.56 -4.09 8.00
CA LEU A 220 0.20 -4.86 7.03
C LEU A 220 -0.60 -6.09 6.61
N GLY A 221 -0.79 -6.27 5.31
CA GLY A 221 -1.33 -7.51 4.77
C GLY A 221 -0.26 -8.34 4.08
N LEU A 222 -0.62 -9.57 3.75
CA LEU A 222 0.23 -10.46 2.98
C LEU A 222 0.51 -9.91 1.57
N ARG A 223 -0.37 -9.06 1.00
CA ARG A 223 -0.13 -8.45 -0.32
C ARG A 223 1.18 -7.68 -0.39
N GLN A 224 1.49 -6.84 0.60
CA GLN A 224 2.73 -6.06 0.59
C GLN A 224 3.96 -6.98 0.71
N ILE A 225 3.85 -8.06 1.50
CA ILE A 225 4.91 -9.08 1.59
C ILE A 225 5.06 -9.82 0.26
N THR A 226 3.95 -10.22 -0.39
CA THR A 226 4.01 -10.90 -1.69
C THR A 226 4.54 -10.00 -2.80
N ASP A 227 4.21 -8.69 -2.81
CA ASP A 227 4.78 -7.74 -3.77
C ASP A 227 6.32 -7.72 -3.64
N TRP A 228 6.85 -7.69 -2.41
CA TRP A 228 8.29 -7.79 -2.13
C TRP A 228 8.88 -9.14 -2.56
N LEU A 229 8.23 -10.25 -2.24
CA LEU A 229 8.72 -11.57 -2.58
C LEU A 229 8.76 -11.83 -4.09
N MET A 230 7.80 -11.28 -4.84
CA MET A 230 7.82 -11.35 -6.31
C MET A 230 8.97 -10.53 -6.87
N PHE A 231 9.22 -9.31 -6.36
CA PHE A 231 10.40 -8.53 -6.72
C PHE A 231 11.71 -9.29 -6.47
N VAL A 232 11.86 -9.90 -5.28
CA VAL A 232 13.04 -10.71 -4.94
C VAL A 232 13.21 -11.86 -5.92
N LYS A 233 12.14 -12.61 -6.20
CA LYS A 233 12.16 -13.75 -7.12
C LYS A 233 12.57 -13.34 -8.55
N THR A 234 12.19 -12.15 -9.00
CA THR A 234 12.40 -11.73 -10.40
C THR A 234 13.69 -10.97 -10.63
N VAL A 235 14.18 -10.23 -9.63
CA VAL A 235 15.28 -9.27 -9.81
C VAL A 235 16.50 -9.56 -8.94
N MET A 236 16.32 -10.14 -7.75
CA MET A 236 17.35 -10.18 -6.71
C MET A 236 18.33 -11.35 -6.92
N THR A 237 19.23 -11.23 -7.90
CA THR A 237 20.42 -12.10 -7.97
C THR A 237 21.43 -11.72 -6.88
N ASP A 238 22.36 -12.61 -6.56
CA ASP A 238 23.41 -12.32 -5.56
C ASP A 238 24.25 -11.09 -5.94
N GLU A 239 24.60 -10.96 -7.23
CA GLU A 239 25.32 -9.79 -7.76
C GLU A 239 24.50 -8.50 -7.62
N PHE A 240 23.22 -8.54 -8.03
CA PHE A 240 22.34 -7.39 -7.89
C PHE A 240 22.17 -6.99 -6.41
N TYR A 241 22.02 -7.97 -5.52
CA TYR A 241 21.91 -7.76 -4.10
C TYR A 241 23.16 -7.06 -3.55
N GLU A 242 24.36 -7.63 -3.73
CA GLU A 242 25.58 -7.09 -3.15
C GLU A 242 25.98 -5.74 -3.76
N GLU A 243 25.87 -5.59 -5.08
CA GLU A 243 26.39 -4.40 -5.76
C GLU A 243 25.42 -3.23 -5.85
N LYS A 244 24.11 -3.50 -5.94
CA LYS A 244 23.10 -2.47 -6.23
C LYS A 244 22.14 -2.25 -5.08
N PHE A 245 21.60 -3.32 -4.51
CA PHE A 245 20.49 -3.19 -3.57
C PHE A 245 20.94 -3.01 -2.11
N ARG A 246 21.85 -3.86 -1.62
CA ARG A 246 22.29 -3.88 -0.22
C ARG A 246 22.80 -2.52 0.26
N PRO A 247 23.68 -1.79 -0.46
CA PRO A 247 24.16 -0.49 0.01
C PRO A 247 23.03 0.54 0.18
N LEU A 248 22.01 0.50 -0.69
CA LEU A 248 20.85 1.38 -0.59
C LEU A 248 19.96 0.99 0.59
N ALA A 249 19.70 -0.31 0.78
CA ALA A 249 18.90 -0.81 1.89
C ALA A 249 19.57 -0.56 3.25
N GLU A 250 20.90 -0.59 3.34
CA GLU A 250 21.66 -0.22 4.56
C GLU A 250 21.50 1.27 4.88
N ARG A 251 21.71 2.15 3.89
CA ARG A 251 21.54 3.61 4.05
C ARG A 251 20.12 4.00 4.45
N ALA A 252 19.13 3.35 3.84
CA ALA A 252 17.71 3.55 4.15
C ALA A 252 17.29 2.92 5.49
N GLY A 253 18.16 2.16 6.16
CA GLY A 253 17.82 1.43 7.39
C GLY A 253 16.82 0.28 7.19
N LEU A 254 16.62 -0.19 5.95
CA LEU A 254 15.64 -1.18 5.56
C LEU A 254 16.23 -2.59 5.38
N LEU A 255 17.55 -2.75 5.43
CA LEU A 255 18.20 -4.05 5.18
C LEU A 255 17.65 -5.17 6.09
N LYS A 256 17.46 -4.88 7.39
CA LYS A 256 16.92 -5.88 8.31
C LYS A 256 15.48 -6.28 7.96
N LEU A 257 14.65 -5.32 7.57
CA LEU A 257 13.30 -5.60 7.08
C LEU A 257 13.35 -6.46 5.80
N ALA A 258 14.25 -6.14 4.86
CA ALA A 258 14.43 -6.89 3.62
C ALA A 258 14.72 -8.37 3.91
N LYS A 259 15.70 -8.64 4.79
CA LYS A 259 16.08 -9.99 5.19
C LYS A 259 14.93 -10.75 5.83
N VAL A 260 14.26 -10.14 6.82
CA VAL A 260 13.12 -10.76 7.52
C VAL A 260 11.97 -11.03 6.54
N ALA A 261 11.60 -10.07 5.70
CA ALA A 261 10.50 -10.23 4.74
C ALA A 261 10.78 -11.33 3.70
N THR A 262 12.03 -11.44 3.23
CA THR A 262 12.45 -12.53 2.33
C THR A 262 12.44 -13.88 3.04
N ARG A 263 12.99 -13.96 4.26
CA ARG A 263 13.03 -15.20 5.04
C ARG A 263 11.63 -15.75 5.37
N ILE A 264 10.63 -14.88 5.57
CA ILE A 264 9.22 -15.28 5.67
C ILE A 264 8.75 -16.06 4.43
N GLY A 265 9.16 -15.63 3.24
CA GLY A 265 8.85 -16.32 1.99
C GLY A 265 9.36 -17.75 1.96
N GLU A 266 10.59 -17.97 2.42
CA GLU A 266 11.22 -19.29 2.49
C GLU A 266 10.54 -20.19 3.53
N LEU A 267 10.30 -19.66 4.74
CA LEU A 267 9.74 -20.41 5.86
C LEU A 267 8.29 -20.85 5.59
N TYR A 268 7.49 -19.99 4.93
CA TYR A 268 6.04 -20.20 4.89
C TYR A 268 5.46 -20.30 3.48
N PHE A 269 5.97 -19.53 2.52
CA PHE A 269 5.30 -19.35 1.21
C PHE A 269 5.95 -20.12 0.06
N GLY A 270 6.99 -20.91 0.34
CA GLY A 270 7.66 -21.74 -0.67
C GLY A 270 8.61 -20.95 -1.57
N ALA A 271 9.05 -19.76 -1.13
CA ALA A 271 10.08 -19.02 -1.86
C ALA A 271 11.39 -19.84 -1.90
N PRO A 272 12.13 -19.77 -3.02
CA PRO A 272 13.48 -20.34 -3.09
C PRO A 272 14.41 -19.73 -2.04
N LYS A 273 15.38 -20.51 -1.58
CA LYS A 273 16.41 -20.06 -0.64
C LYS A 273 17.21 -18.89 -1.23
N GLN A 274 17.58 -17.93 -0.38
CA GLN A 274 18.34 -16.72 -0.62
C GLN A 274 19.41 -16.60 0.46
N ASP A 275 20.69 -16.74 0.08
CA ASP A 275 21.78 -16.84 1.06
C ASP A 275 21.95 -15.57 1.92
N TRP A 276 21.63 -14.41 1.36
CA TRP A 276 21.77 -13.12 2.02
C TRP A 276 20.78 -12.85 3.17
N CYS A 277 19.73 -13.67 3.32
CA CYS A 277 18.73 -13.52 4.39
C CYS A 277 18.76 -14.61 5.47
N GLN A 278 19.71 -15.56 5.41
CA GLN A 278 19.76 -16.71 6.32
C GLN A 278 20.12 -16.36 7.76
N ASP A 279 20.69 -15.18 7.99
CA ASP A 279 20.99 -14.62 9.32
C ASP A 279 19.78 -13.88 9.95
N ALA A 280 18.63 -13.85 9.27
CA ALA A 280 17.41 -13.27 9.83
C ALA A 280 16.91 -14.07 11.04
N ASP A 281 16.52 -13.35 12.10
CA ASP A 281 15.92 -13.93 13.31
C ASP A 281 14.56 -14.58 12.98
N GLU A 282 14.48 -15.91 13.08
CA GLU A 282 13.26 -16.67 12.76
C GLU A 282 12.08 -16.34 13.70
N ALA A 283 12.35 -15.97 14.96
CA ALA A 283 11.30 -15.53 15.87
C ALA A 283 10.70 -14.20 15.41
N LEU A 284 11.54 -13.29 14.91
CA LEU A 284 11.09 -12.03 14.32
C LEU A 284 10.33 -12.25 13.00
N CYS A 285 10.77 -13.22 12.18
CA CYS A 285 10.06 -13.63 10.97
C CYS A 285 8.64 -14.13 11.32
N THR A 286 8.54 -14.98 12.33
CA THR A 286 7.26 -15.51 12.83
C THR A 286 6.35 -14.38 13.30
N GLU A 287 6.86 -13.47 14.13
CA GLU A 287 6.10 -12.34 14.68
C GLU A 287 5.55 -11.42 13.57
N LEU A 288 6.36 -11.11 12.56
CA LEU A 288 5.93 -10.29 11.43
C LEU A 288 4.92 -11.00 10.53
N ALA A 289 5.13 -12.30 10.25
CA ALA A 289 4.21 -13.09 9.42
C ALA A 289 2.84 -13.23 10.08
N GLU A 290 2.80 -13.48 11.40
CA GLU A 290 1.56 -13.54 12.17
C GLU A 290 0.84 -12.19 12.22
N LEU A 291 1.57 -11.09 12.41
CA LEU A 291 1.00 -9.75 12.37
C LEU A 291 0.33 -9.47 11.02
N ALA A 292 0.99 -9.82 9.92
CA ALA A 292 0.45 -9.62 8.57
C ALA A 292 -0.80 -10.49 8.31
N ALA A 293 -0.79 -11.75 8.80
CA ALA A 293 -1.92 -12.65 8.68
C ALA A 293 -3.13 -12.19 9.51
N GLN A 294 -2.91 -11.67 10.71
CA GLN A 294 -3.99 -11.24 11.62
C GLN A 294 -4.63 -9.91 11.22
N ALA A 295 -3.84 -8.94 10.75
CA ALA A 295 -4.36 -7.60 10.45
C ALA A 295 -5.29 -7.58 9.22
N GLY A 296 -5.05 -8.45 8.24
CA GLY A 296 -5.62 -8.31 6.89
C GLY A 296 -5.03 -7.08 6.18
N ASN A 297 -5.08 -7.05 4.85
CA ASN A 297 -4.54 -5.92 4.09
C ASN A 297 -5.29 -4.61 4.44
N PHE A 298 -4.56 -3.58 4.88
CA PHE A 298 -5.07 -2.32 5.42
C PHE A 298 -5.92 -2.47 6.69
N GLY A 299 -5.60 -3.46 7.52
CA GLY A 299 -6.35 -3.70 8.77
C GLY A 299 -7.79 -4.15 8.50
N ARG A 300 -8.06 -4.84 7.38
CA ARG A 300 -9.41 -5.30 7.01
C ARG A 300 -10.05 -6.23 8.03
N ASN A 301 -9.23 -6.93 8.82
CA ASN A 301 -9.70 -7.79 9.91
C ASN A 301 -9.81 -7.05 11.25
N ARG A 302 -9.38 -5.78 11.33
CA ARG A 302 -9.65 -4.92 12.51
C ARG A 302 -11.10 -4.43 12.44
N LYS A 303 -11.83 -4.50 13.57
CA LYS A 303 -13.20 -3.98 13.68
C LYS A 303 -13.24 -2.53 13.16
N THR A 304 -14.28 -2.20 12.39
CA THR A 304 -14.48 -0.91 11.68
C THR A 304 -14.41 0.32 12.60
N SER A 305 -14.54 0.13 13.92
CA SER A 305 -14.37 1.16 14.96
C SER A 305 -12.92 1.62 15.10
N ASP A 306 -11.93 0.74 14.94
CA ASP A 306 -10.50 1.05 15.21
C ASP A 306 -9.84 1.80 14.05
N ARG A 307 -10.21 1.50 12.81
CA ARG A 307 -9.76 2.22 11.60
C ARG A 307 -9.98 3.74 11.68
N ASN A 308 -11.09 4.16 12.29
CA ASN A 308 -11.42 5.57 12.47
C ASN A 308 -10.90 6.15 13.79
N ALA A 309 -10.50 5.32 14.74
CA ALA A 309 -9.99 5.74 16.05
C ALA A 309 -8.54 6.22 15.93
N THR A 310 -7.69 5.50 15.20
CA THR A 310 -6.28 5.85 14.97
C THR A 310 -6.13 7.10 14.09
N ALA A 311 -6.96 7.23 13.05
CA ALA A 311 -6.97 8.40 12.16
C ALA A 311 -7.42 9.71 12.84
N VAL A 312 -8.18 9.61 13.93
CA VAL A 312 -8.69 10.77 14.69
C VAL A 312 -7.82 11.10 15.90
N MET A 313 -7.19 10.11 16.55
CA MET A 313 -6.38 10.33 17.76
C MET A 313 -4.96 10.84 17.49
N ASN A 314 -4.38 10.61 16.30
CA ASN A 314 -3.02 11.10 15.97
C ASN A 314 -2.98 12.45 15.25
N ARG A 315 -4.12 13.07 14.92
CA ARG A 315 -4.12 14.38 14.25
C ARG A 315 -4.06 15.50 15.29
N LYS A 316 -2.97 16.28 15.32
CA LYS A 316 -2.98 17.65 15.85
C LYS A 316 -3.96 18.48 15.02
N LEU A 317 -5.24 18.47 15.38
CA LEU A 317 -6.26 19.28 14.73
C LEU A 317 -5.99 20.75 15.04
N SER A 318 -5.38 21.46 14.09
CA SER A 318 -5.20 22.91 14.21
C SER A 318 -6.56 23.63 14.17
N LEU A 319 -6.63 24.80 14.80
CA LEU A 319 -7.81 25.66 14.77
C LEU A 319 -8.23 26.03 13.33
N SER A 320 -7.28 26.17 12.41
CA SER A 320 -7.56 26.45 11.00
C SER A 320 -8.30 25.30 10.31
N VAL A 321 -7.95 24.04 10.61
CA VAL A 321 -8.65 22.86 10.09
C VAL A 321 -10.06 22.77 10.66
N LEU A 322 -10.24 23.02 11.96
CA LEU A 322 -11.56 23.03 12.59
C LEU A 322 -12.45 24.13 11.99
N GLN A 323 -11.88 25.29 11.70
CA GLN A 323 -12.56 26.41 11.08
C GLN A 323 -13.03 26.08 9.66
N LYS A 324 -12.14 25.56 8.80
CA LYS A 324 -12.46 25.17 7.42
C LYS A 324 -13.54 24.07 7.38
N ARG A 325 -13.44 23.06 8.24
CA ARG A 325 -14.43 21.96 8.32
C ARG A 325 -15.76 22.42 8.90
N GLY A 326 -15.74 23.30 9.90
CA GLY A 326 -16.93 23.94 10.42
C GLY A 326 -17.68 24.70 9.34
N MET A 327 -16.96 25.43 8.49
CA MET A 327 -17.53 26.14 7.34
C MET A 327 -18.16 25.20 6.31
N LYS A 328 -17.59 24.00 6.11
CA LYS A 328 -18.16 22.97 5.22
C LYS A 328 -19.39 22.27 5.84
N ASN A 329 -19.36 21.96 7.14
CA ASN A 329 -20.38 21.15 7.79
C ASN A 329 -21.55 21.95 8.37
N TRP A 330 -21.33 23.22 8.72
CA TRP A 330 -22.36 24.07 9.31
C TRP A 330 -23.07 24.89 8.25
N LYS A 331 -24.17 24.36 7.71
CA LYS A 331 -25.00 25.04 6.69
C LYS A 331 -25.42 26.46 7.11
N ALA A 332 -25.62 26.70 8.41
CA ALA A 332 -25.95 28.03 8.92
C ALA A 332 -24.78 29.03 8.78
N ALA A 333 -23.52 28.60 8.95
CA ALA A 333 -22.35 29.45 8.73
C ALA A 333 -22.09 29.76 7.25
N GLN A 334 -22.54 28.89 6.34
CA GLN A 334 -22.51 29.18 4.91
C GLN A 334 -23.48 30.32 4.56
N LYS A 335 -24.69 30.27 5.14
CA LYS A 335 -25.77 31.23 4.89
C LYS A 335 -25.62 32.57 5.63
N HIS A 336 -25.07 32.56 6.84
CA HIS A 336 -24.98 33.75 7.70
C HIS A 336 -23.54 34.09 8.05
N ALA A 337 -23.05 35.24 7.55
CA ALA A 337 -21.66 35.67 7.73
C ALA A 337 -21.24 35.80 9.20
N VAL A 338 -22.15 36.21 10.08
CA VAL A 338 -21.90 36.36 11.52
C VAL A 338 -21.56 35.03 12.22
N LEU A 339 -21.98 33.90 11.67
CA LEU A 339 -21.71 32.58 12.24
C LEU A 339 -20.37 31.99 11.79
N ARG A 340 -19.74 32.57 10.75
CA ARG A 340 -18.48 32.07 10.18
C ARG A 340 -17.33 32.02 11.20
N PRO A 341 -17.09 33.06 12.04
CA PRO A 341 -16.00 33.03 13.03
C PRO A 341 -16.12 31.91 14.07
N PHE A 342 -17.32 31.34 14.25
CA PHE A 342 -17.62 30.31 15.24
C PHE A 342 -17.70 28.90 14.65
N ALA A 343 -17.38 28.74 13.36
CA ALA A 343 -17.46 27.47 12.68
C ALA A 343 -16.59 26.39 13.33
N TRP A 344 -15.42 26.76 13.83
CA TRP A 344 -14.55 25.85 14.59
C TRP A 344 -15.23 25.30 15.86
N LEU A 345 -16.03 26.10 16.58
CA LEU A 345 -16.76 25.65 17.77
C LEU A 345 -17.81 24.61 17.42
N TYR A 346 -18.57 24.84 16.34
CA TYR A 346 -19.55 23.87 15.85
C TYR A 346 -18.86 22.53 15.49
N GLN A 347 -17.73 22.59 14.80
CA GLN A 347 -16.98 21.40 14.40
C GLN A 347 -16.42 20.64 15.61
N SER A 348 -15.86 21.36 16.59
CA SER A 348 -15.40 20.80 17.86
C SER A 348 -16.53 20.12 18.62
N GLY A 349 -17.69 20.78 18.74
CA GLY A 349 -18.88 20.20 19.37
C GLY A 349 -19.37 18.94 18.65
N ARG A 350 -19.28 18.90 17.32
CA ARG A 350 -19.62 17.70 16.52
C ARG A 350 -18.68 16.54 16.81
N TYR A 351 -17.37 16.80 16.95
CA TYR A 351 -16.40 15.77 17.33
C TYR A 351 -16.59 15.30 18.77
N ILE A 352 -16.85 16.21 19.71
CA ILE A 352 -17.13 15.87 21.11
C ILE A 352 -18.40 15.01 21.20
N LYS A 353 -19.50 15.39 20.53
CA LYS A 353 -20.74 14.60 20.51
C LYS A 353 -20.53 13.21 19.90
N LYS A 354 -19.77 13.12 18.80
CA LYS A 354 -19.40 11.85 18.16
C LYS A 354 -18.45 11.02 19.02
N GLY A 355 -17.61 11.66 19.84
CA GLY A 355 -16.70 11.01 20.79
C GLY A 355 -17.42 10.53 22.06
N ILE A 356 -18.37 11.29 22.60
CA ILE A 356 -19.17 10.93 23.77
C ILE A 356 -20.17 9.82 23.44
N SER A 357 -20.81 9.85 22.27
CA SER A 357 -21.68 8.75 21.85
C SER A 357 -20.91 7.44 21.59
N ARG A 358 -19.59 7.52 21.35
CA ARG A 358 -18.69 6.36 21.20
C ARG A 358 -18.09 5.88 22.52
N ARG A 359 -17.90 6.75 23.52
CA ARG A 359 -17.31 6.40 24.84
C ARG A 359 -18.15 5.42 25.66
N ARG A 360 -19.46 5.32 25.42
CA ARG A 360 -20.32 4.33 26.11
C ARG A 360 -20.07 2.87 25.69
N ASP A 361 -19.33 2.65 24.59
CA ASP A 361 -19.06 1.32 23.99
C ASP A 361 -17.55 0.93 23.94
N HIS A 362 -16.61 1.71 24.53
CA HIS A 362 -15.19 1.70 24.09
C HIS A 362 -14.08 1.66 25.16
N SER A 363 -14.32 1.35 26.44
CA SER A 363 -13.22 1.20 27.41
C SER A 363 -12.24 0.09 27.03
N ASP A 364 -12.75 -1.04 26.54
CA ASP A 364 -11.94 -2.21 26.22
C ASP A 364 -11.17 -2.03 24.90
N GLY A 365 -11.79 -1.36 23.92
CA GLY A 365 -11.16 -1.06 22.62
C GLY A 365 -9.99 -0.07 22.73
N ILE A 366 -10.02 0.89 23.66
CA ILE A 366 -8.89 1.83 23.84
C ILE A 366 -7.66 1.11 24.42
N LEU A 367 -7.86 0.24 25.41
CA LEU A 367 -6.79 -0.57 25.99
C LEU A 367 -6.21 -1.56 24.97
N GLN A 368 -7.08 -2.17 24.15
CA GLN A 368 -6.66 -3.06 23.06
C GLN A 368 -5.82 -2.30 22.02
N ASN A 369 -6.30 -1.16 21.52
CA ASN A 369 -5.55 -0.33 20.57
C ASN A 369 -4.19 0.15 21.12
N TYR A 370 -4.14 0.52 22.41
CA TYR A 370 -2.88 0.90 23.06
C TYR A 370 -1.88 -0.27 23.13
N ARG A 371 -2.36 -1.48 23.46
CA ARG A 371 -1.53 -2.69 23.48
C ARG A 371 -1.02 -3.05 22.08
N GLU A 372 -1.88 -2.97 21.08
CA GLU A 372 -1.54 -3.20 19.67
C GLU A 372 -0.48 -2.20 19.20
N HIS A 373 -0.68 -0.91 19.45
CA HIS A 373 0.30 0.12 19.11
C HIS A 373 1.64 -0.11 19.80
N LYS A 374 1.64 -0.48 21.09
CA LYS A 374 2.87 -0.77 21.84
C LYS A 374 3.59 -2.01 21.27
N SER A 375 2.85 -3.03 20.86
CA SER A 375 3.40 -4.22 20.20
C SER A 375 4.00 -3.88 18.84
N GLN A 376 3.29 -3.12 17.99
CA GLN A 376 3.79 -2.64 16.71
C GLN A 376 5.05 -1.78 16.85
N SER A 377 5.08 -0.85 17.81
CA SER A 377 6.28 -0.03 18.08
C SER A 377 7.48 -0.88 18.52
N LYS A 378 7.26 -1.95 19.31
CA LYS A 378 8.33 -2.90 19.66
C LYS A 378 8.82 -3.67 18.44
N LEU A 379 7.92 -4.12 17.58
CA LEU A 379 8.28 -4.86 16.36
C LEU A 379 9.14 -4.00 15.43
N LEU A 380 8.78 -2.73 15.25
CA LEU A 380 9.60 -1.78 14.48
C LEU A 380 11.00 -1.63 15.06
N ALA A 381 11.10 -1.45 16.38
CA ALA A 381 12.41 -1.37 17.04
C ALA A 381 13.23 -2.65 16.82
N LYS A 382 12.60 -3.84 16.89
CA LYS A 382 13.27 -5.11 16.55
C LYS A 382 13.72 -5.15 15.10
N LEU A 383 12.96 -4.57 14.17
CA LEU A 383 13.31 -4.43 12.75
C LEU A 383 14.33 -3.32 12.47
N GLY A 384 14.77 -2.55 13.48
CA GLY A 384 15.66 -1.40 13.30
C GLY A 384 14.96 -0.14 12.75
N LEU A 385 13.63 -0.16 12.69
CA LEU A 385 12.81 0.92 12.15
C LEU A 385 12.32 1.84 13.28
N ARG A 386 12.22 3.14 12.99
CA ARG A 386 11.69 4.12 13.94
C ARG A 386 10.17 4.29 13.77
N SER A 387 9.53 4.72 14.85
CA SER A 387 8.11 5.04 14.81
C SER A 387 7.90 6.32 14.01
N ARG A 388 7.29 6.18 12.83
CA ARG A 388 6.78 7.31 12.04
C ARG A 388 5.64 7.96 12.80
N ARG A 389 5.81 9.23 13.19
CA ARG A 389 4.78 9.99 13.92
C ARG A 389 3.78 10.63 12.97
#